data_AF-A0A238KVE3-F1
#
_entry.id   AF-A0A238KVE3-F1
#
_cell.length_a   1.000
_cell.length_b   1.000
_cell.length_c   1.000
_cell.angle_alpha   90.00
_cell.angle_beta   90.00
_cell.angle_gamma   90.00
#
_symmetry.space_group_name_H-M   'P 1'
#
loop_
_entity.id
_entity.type
_entity.pdbx_description
1 polymer ?
#
loop_
_entity_poly.entity_id
_entity_poly.type
_entity_poly.pdbx_seq_one_letter_code
_entity_poly.pdbx_strand_id
1 'polypeptide(L)'
;MDTIQEIFFLPPMAVARLGPGATPLESYEWQQDLDAHGNNKTVIRSNVTLRENEDGSVSAYLPDPRKIRFRDEGTGALRPVAPFFELWARMFDAETGEAYETPVTLNLLEGQGLSLKNIRYTVAVGNQKAARRTGDAACGFRARVEIAAEDFSPKPLLAFSPHTSEQQPLVYEHNPIPLGSVRVVRPVQGTDEPVSGEMVDRSLLRLRFTPPKGEVYGPPDAAFGPATLAVPGYKNDPPKSEYGRIHEIVPAQNRILNPDTPWSKWIMMSGLSDDPEPHDSYDGARVGNDQSWGVVDDTCDGTIEATLAVRGQRLVARARIFTGPPDFAPDCRPFYSLEDDLADRDMSLISVTAENYLDAKTEVVDIFRRAFETNSLINLDDIRAQGLKDNASLQAQTNIAPTPGLPSTDAASMTEKDAVPPDKIDELIRPQPVSVFSNSVPNEQLPYTVATKFVHEQLIDEENLLDFLRRRPDFVRRLMRPPFGVLAQFEEDPNPDQTPDPAFRDPRIVRDMMHDARMPPYMRDSNYFPLSLSRRQYHLVMSFIDYLEAHPPAPGTEPVGEPRDV
;
A
#
# COMPACT_ATOMS: atom_id res chain seq x y z
N MET A 1 -5.21 20.43 38.92
CA MET A 1 -5.24 20.96 37.55
C MET A 1 -4.41 20.03 36.70
N ASP A 2 -5.02 19.54 35.65
CA ASP A 2 -4.41 18.53 34.79
C ASP A 2 -3.25 19.14 34.01
N THR A 3 -2.28 18.31 33.66
CA THR A 3 -1.05 18.78 33.04
C THR A 3 -0.71 18.01 31.79
N ILE A 4 -0.27 18.72 30.74
CA ILE A 4 0.25 18.10 29.53
C ILE A 4 1.56 17.37 29.87
N GLN A 5 1.62 16.07 29.58
CA GLN A 5 2.84 15.26 29.70
C GLN A 5 3.54 15.05 28.36
N GLU A 6 2.76 14.87 27.29
CA GLU A 6 3.25 14.54 25.96
C GLU A 6 2.33 15.17 24.90
N ILE A 7 2.87 15.40 23.71
CA ILE A 7 2.10 15.71 22.51
C ILE A 7 2.43 14.69 21.42
N PHE A 8 1.44 14.35 20.59
CA PHE A 8 1.59 13.42 19.47
C PHE A 8 0.63 13.81 18.34
N PHE A 9 0.80 13.21 17.16
CA PHE A 9 -0.09 13.44 16.02
C PHE A 9 -1.03 12.26 15.81
N LEU A 10 -2.27 12.55 15.43
CA LEU A 10 -3.19 11.58 14.85
C LEU A 10 -3.61 12.04 13.43
N PRO A 11 -3.43 11.21 12.39
CA PRO A 11 -2.69 9.96 12.43
C PRO A 11 -1.17 10.21 12.60
N PRO A 12 -0.40 9.25 13.16
CA PRO A 12 1.07 9.36 13.26
C PRO A 12 1.77 9.19 11.91
N MET A 13 1.05 8.67 10.91
CA MET A 13 1.52 8.57 9.54
C MET A 13 0.36 8.67 8.55
N ALA A 14 0.61 9.25 7.38
CA ALA A 14 -0.38 9.27 6.30
C ALA A 14 0.28 9.11 4.93
N VAL A 15 -0.48 8.56 3.98
CA VAL A 15 -0.12 8.52 2.56
C VAL A 15 -0.92 9.60 1.83
N ALA A 16 -0.23 10.65 1.40
CA ALA A 16 -0.78 11.60 0.44
C ALA A 16 -0.69 11.00 -0.97
N ARG A 17 -1.69 11.29 -1.82
CA ARG A 17 -1.75 10.72 -3.18
C ARG A 17 -1.60 11.84 -4.18
N LEU A 18 -0.66 11.70 -5.11
CA LEU A 18 -0.35 12.70 -6.14
C LEU A 18 -1.59 13.03 -6.97
N GLY A 19 -1.68 14.27 -7.46
CA GLY A 19 -2.75 14.68 -8.34
C GLY A 19 -2.58 16.13 -8.80
N PRO A 20 -2.70 16.44 -10.10
CA PRO A 20 -2.55 17.80 -10.60
C PRO A 20 -3.79 18.68 -10.33
N GLY A 21 -4.87 18.11 -9.79
CA GLY A 21 -6.09 18.82 -9.46
C GLY A 21 -5.89 19.87 -8.36
N ALA A 22 -6.65 20.96 -8.47
CA ALA A 22 -6.63 22.03 -7.47
C ALA A 22 -7.50 21.71 -6.26
N THR A 23 -8.50 20.82 -6.42
CA THR A 23 -9.37 20.39 -5.34
C THR A 23 -8.84 19.09 -4.74
N PRO A 24 -8.55 19.03 -3.44
CA PRO A 24 -8.25 17.78 -2.77
C PRO A 24 -9.42 16.79 -2.83
N LEU A 25 -9.10 15.50 -2.80
CA LEU A 25 -10.08 14.43 -2.78
C LEU A 25 -10.92 14.52 -1.51
N GLU A 26 -12.21 14.26 -1.66
CA GLU A 26 -13.15 14.16 -0.53
C GLU A 26 -12.88 12.89 0.29
N SER A 27 -13.30 12.88 1.55
CA SER A 27 -13.13 11.73 2.43
C SER A 27 -14.10 10.62 2.04
N TYR A 28 -13.56 9.40 1.93
CA TYR A 28 -14.35 8.19 1.74
C TYR A 28 -13.86 7.11 2.70
N GLU A 29 -14.75 6.18 3.05
CA GLU A 29 -14.43 5.01 3.87
C GLU A 29 -14.89 3.73 3.18
N TRP A 30 -14.22 2.63 3.51
CA TRP A 30 -14.66 1.30 3.10
C TRP A 30 -15.88 0.88 3.91
N GLN A 31 -16.88 0.36 3.20
CA GLN A 31 -18.03 -0.31 3.78
C GLN A 31 -18.29 -1.59 3.01
N GLN A 32 -19.01 -2.51 3.64
CA GLN A 32 -19.52 -3.70 2.98
C GLN A 32 -20.86 -3.39 2.34
N ASP A 33 -21.04 -3.77 1.08
CA ASP A 33 -22.33 -3.67 0.41
C ASP A 33 -23.24 -4.83 0.80
N LEU A 34 -24.15 -4.55 1.72
CA LEU A 34 -25.13 -5.51 2.25
C LEU A 34 -26.42 -5.56 1.44
N ASP A 35 -26.53 -4.81 0.34
CA ASP A 35 -27.71 -4.87 -0.52
C ASP A 35 -27.79 -6.24 -1.21
N ALA A 36 -29.01 -6.68 -1.55
CA ALA A 36 -29.24 -7.98 -2.21
C ALA A 36 -28.48 -8.15 -3.54
N HIS A 37 -28.03 -7.05 -4.16
CA HIS A 37 -27.20 -7.03 -5.36
C HIS A 37 -25.73 -6.69 -5.10
N GLY A 38 -25.40 -6.21 -3.89
CA GLY A 38 -24.05 -5.80 -3.47
C GLY A 38 -23.10 -6.98 -3.23
N ASN A 39 -23.66 -8.16 -2.91
CA ASN A 39 -22.93 -9.42 -2.74
C ASN A 39 -21.74 -9.30 -1.76
N ASN A 40 -21.88 -8.55 -0.67
CA ASN A 40 -20.85 -8.37 0.36
C ASN A 40 -19.53 -7.78 -0.14
N LYS A 41 -19.53 -7.13 -1.31
CA LYS A 41 -18.34 -6.49 -1.88
C LYS A 41 -17.96 -5.25 -1.07
N THR A 42 -16.66 -4.96 -1.04
CA THR A 42 -16.17 -3.68 -0.54
C THR A 42 -16.63 -2.58 -1.48
N VAL A 43 -17.17 -1.52 -0.89
CA VAL A 43 -17.57 -0.29 -1.57
C VAL A 43 -17.01 0.89 -0.80
N ILE A 44 -16.80 2.00 -1.50
CA ILE A 44 -16.48 3.27 -0.86
C ILE A 44 -17.74 4.09 -0.66
N ARG A 45 -17.84 4.75 0.50
CA ARG A 45 -18.93 5.63 0.86
C ARG A 45 -18.37 6.97 1.36
N SER A 46 -19.11 8.04 1.10
CA SER A 46 -18.73 9.39 1.53
C SER A 46 -18.61 9.45 3.05
N ASN A 47 -17.54 10.09 3.53
CA ASN A 47 -17.35 10.39 4.95
C ASN A 47 -17.14 11.91 5.14
N VAL A 48 -17.22 12.38 6.38
CA VAL A 48 -17.03 13.78 6.77
C VAL A 48 -15.74 14.31 6.14
N THR A 49 -15.89 15.36 5.35
CA THR A 49 -14.81 16.00 4.61
C THR A 49 -14.60 17.40 5.16
N LEU A 50 -13.32 17.75 5.40
CA LEU A 50 -12.93 19.09 5.80
C LEU A 50 -12.56 19.92 4.57
N ARG A 51 -13.29 21.02 4.37
CA ARG A 51 -12.99 22.02 3.35
C ARG A 51 -12.25 23.18 3.97
N GLU A 52 -11.11 23.57 3.38
CA GLU A 52 -10.44 24.80 3.75
C GLU A 52 -11.19 26.01 3.22
N ASN A 53 -11.41 27.00 4.09
CA ASN A 53 -11.98 28.29 3.76
C ASN A 53 -10.89 29.26 3.30
N GLU A 54 -11.28 30.37 2.67
CA GLU A 54 -10.35 31.41 2.20
C GLU A 54 -9.48 31.97 3.34
N ASP A 55 -10.03 32.08 4.55
CA ASP A 55 -9.34 32.58 5.74
C ASP A 55 -8.38 31.56 6.38
N GLY A 56 -8.30 30.34 5.83
CA GLY A 56 -7.46 29.25 6.32
C GLY A 56 -8.07 28.41 7.45
N SER A 57 -9.30 28.71 7.89
CA SER A 57 -10.06 27.81 8.75
C SER A 57 -10.64 26.64 7.95
N VAL A 58 -11.27 25.68 8.62
CA VAL A 58 -12.00 24.58 7.97
C VAL A 58 -13.48 24.62 8.31
N SER A 59 -14.28 24.06 7.39
CA SER A 59 -15.69 23.72 7.58
C SER A 59 -15.90 22.25 7.23
N ALA A 60 -16.70 21.54 8.03
CA ALA A 60 -17.07 20.16 7.77
C ALA A 60 -18.29 20.05 6.84
N TYR A 61 -18.30 19.03 5.98
CA TYR A 61 -19.48 18.65 5.21
C TYR A 61 -19.46 17.17 4.84
N LEU A 62 -20.62 16.59 4.56
CA LEU A 62 -20.73 15.24 4.01
C LEU A 62 -20.89 15.34 2.48
N PRO A 63 -19.98 14.76 1.67
CA PRO A 63 -20.13 14.69 0.22
C PRO A 63 -21.41 13.95 -0.21
N ASP A 64 -21.96 14.27 -1.39
CA ASP A 64 -23.17 13.59 -1.91
C ASP A 64 -22.89 12.08 -2.06
N PRO A 65 -23.57 11.20 -1.30
CA PRO A 65 -23.28 9.77 -1.29
C PRO A 65 -23.57 9.09 -2.64
N ARG A 66 -24.28 9.77 -3.56
CA ARG A 66 -24.58 9.27 -4.90
C ARG A 66 -23.52 9.65 -5.94
N LYS A 67 -22.51 10.45 -5.56
CA LYS A 67 -21.50 10.99 -6.49
C LYS A 67 -20.12 10.95 -5.88
N ILE A 68 -19.35 9.93 -6.25
CA ILE A 68 -17.92 9.85 -5.94
C ILE A 68 -17.15 10.58 -7.03
N ARG A 69 -16.23 11.47 -6.65
CA ARG A 69 -15.50 12.35 -7.57
C ARG A 69 -14.00 12.28 -7.33
N PHE A 70 -13.30 11.58 -8.23
CA PHE A 70 -11.82 11.49 -8.24
C PHE A 70 -11.12 12.55 -9.07
N ARG A 71 -11.86 13.29 -9.89
CA ARG A 71 -11.33 14.28 -10.83
C ARG A 71 -12.03 15.62 -10.67
N ASP A 72 -11.28 16.68 -10.94
CA ASP A 72 -11.83 18.03 -10.99
C ASP A 72 -12.78 18.20 -12.19
N GLU A 73 -13.92 18.81 -11.92
CA GLU A 73 -14.89 19.17 -12.96
C GLU A 73 -14.27 20.23 -13.88
N GLY A 74 -14.40 20.03 -15.20
CA GLY A 74 -13.86 20.93 -16.22
C GLY A 74 -12.46 20.57 -16.71
N THR A 75 -11.50 20.32 -15.81
CA THR A 75 -10.12 19.97 -16.21
C THR A 75 -9.89 18.47 -16.38
N GLY A 76 -10.66 17.63 -15.69
CA GLY A 76 -10.44 16.19 -15.64
C GLY A 76 -9.17 15.78 -14.87
N ALA A 77 -8.51 16.73 -14.20
CA ALA A 77 -7.31 16.50 -13.40
C ALA A 77 -7.63 15.60 -12.19
N LEU A 78 -6.75 14.65 -11.86
CA LEU A 78 -6.90 13.82 -10.67
C LEU A 78 -6.78 14.67 -9.41
N ARG A 79 -7.73 14.50 -8.49
CA ARG A 79 -7.73 15.18 -7.20
C ARG A 79 -6.68 14.55 -6.28
N PRO A 80 -5.76 15.34 -5.69
CA PRO A 80 -4.79 14.80 -4.75
C PRO A 80 -5.44 14.40 -3.42
N VAL A 81 -4.94 13.37 -2.75
CA VAL A 81 -5.27 13.12 -1.33
C VAL A 81 -4.34 13.96 -0.46
N ALA A 82 -4.90 14.96 0.23
CA ALA A 82 -4.16 15.93 1.03
C ALA A 82 -4.54 15.79 2.52
N PRO A 83 -3.83 14.93 3.29
CA PRO A 83 -4.20 14.57 4.64
C PRO A 83 -4.06 15.71 5.64
N PHE A 84 -4.86 15.65 6.71
CA PHE A 84 -4.70 16.45 7.91
C PHE A 84 -3.98 15.65 8.99
N PHE A 85 -3.15 16.34 9.76
CA PHE A 85 -2.50 15.85 10.96
C PHE A 85 -3.02 16.67 12.14
N GLU A 86 -3.71 16.01 13.05
CA GLU A 86 -4.28 16.61 14.25
C GLU A 86 -3.28 16.50 15.40
N LEU A 87 -3.05 17.59 16.12
CA LEU A 87 -2.19 17.57 17.30
C LEU A 87 -3.00 17.15 18.53
N TRP A 88 -2.51 16.15 19.24
CA TRP A 88 -3.10 15.58 20.45
C TRP A 88 -2.13 15.69 21.63
N ALA A 89 -2.68 15.62 22.84
CA ALA A 89 -1.93 15.65 24.08
C ALA A 89 -2.31 14.47 24.97
N ARG A 90 -1.30 13.89 25.61
CA ARG A 90 -1.49 13.02 26.78
C ARG A 90 -1.45 13.89 28.03
N MET A 91 -2.55 13.89 28.76
CA MET A 91 -2.79 14.65 29.96
C MET A 91 -2.62 13.76 31.19
N PHE A 92 -2.23 14.37 32.30
CA PHE A 92 -2.25 13.74 33.62
C PHE A 92 -3.32 14.40 34.46
N ASP A 93 -4.30 13.62 34.88
CA ASP A 93 -5.36 14.02 35.78
C ASP A 93 -4.79 14.16 37.20
N ALA A 94 -4.91 15.35 37.78
CA ALA A 94 -4.35 15.64 39.09
C ALA A 94 -5.18 15.05 40.25
N GLU A 95 -6.44 14.73 40.03
CA GLU A 95 -7.37 14.18 41.03
C GLU A 95 -7.33 12.66 41.05
N THR A 96 -7.38 12.02 39.88
CA THR A 96 -7.39 10.55 39.77
C THR A 96 -5.97 9.97 39.71
N GLY A 97 -4.99 10.75 39.24
CA GLY A 97 -3.63 10.29 38.99
C GLY A 97 -3.50 9.45 37.72
N GLU A 98 -4.52 9.44 36.86
CA GLU A 98 -4.54 8.69 35.60
C GLU A 98 -4.14 9.56 34.40
N ALA A 99 -3.67 8.91 33.34
CA ALA A 99 -3.37 9.57 32.07
C ALA A 99 -4.54 9.42 31.10
N TYR A 100 -4.86 10.48 30.37
CA TYR A 100 -5.89 10.45 29.32
C TYR A 100 -5.44 11.23 28.09
N GLU A 101 -6.02 10.94 26.93
CA GLU A 101 -5.67 11.57 25.66
C GLU A 101 -6.78 12.51 25.21
N THR A 102 -6.41 13.70 24.72
CA THR A 102 -7.35 14.72 24.25
C THR A 102 -6.74 15.50 23.10
N PRO A 103 -7.55 16.02 22.15
CA PRO A 103 -7.02 16.90 21.12
C PRO A 103 -6.46 18.19 21.72
N VAL A 104 -5.43 18.74 21.07
CA VAL A 104 -4.93 20.08 21.40
C VAL A 104 -5.85 21.12 20.76
N THR A 105 -6.66 21.75 21.60
CA THR A 105 -7.62 22.80 21.21
C THR A 105 -7.18 24.17 21.73
N LEU A 106 -7.79 25.24 21.23
CA LEU A 106 -7.60 26.59 21.79
C LEU A 106 -7.92 26.65 23.29
N ASN A 107 -8.99 25.95 23.72
CA ASN A 107 -9.41 25.91 25.12
C ASN A 107 -8.41 25.14 25.99
N LEU A 108 -7.83 24.04 25.48
CA LEU A 108 -6.77 23.32 26.19
C LEU A 108 -5.54 24.21 26.40
N LEU A 109 -5.12 24.93 25.34
CA LEU A 109 -3.97 25.83 25.43
C LEU A 109 -4.24 26.95 26.44
N GLU A 110 -5.38 27.64 26.34
CA GLU A 110 -5.75 28.70 27.27
C GLU A 110 -5.83 28.20 28.71
N GLY A 111 -6.45 27.02 28.91
CA GLY A 111 -6.53 26.36 30.20
C GLY A 111 -5.15 26.16 30.83
N GLN A 112 -4.13 25.83 30.03
CA GLN A 112 -2.75 25.65 30.47
C GLN A 112 -1.92 26.95 30.51
N GLY A 113 -2.52 28.12 30.27
CA GLY A 113 -1.81 29.40 30.18
C GLY A 113 -0.91 29.53 28.95
N LEU A 114 -1.23 28.80 27.89
CA LEU A 114 -0.50 28.72 26.62
C LEU A 114 -1.30 29.40 25.51
N SER A 115 -0.63 29.63 24.38
CA SER A 115 -1.25 30.13 23.15
C SER A 115 -0.57 29.49 21.94
N LEU A 116 -1.03 29.82 20.73
CA LEU A 116 -0.38 29.39 19.48
C LEU A 116 1.10 29.79 19.40
N LYS A 117 1.52 30.86 20.09
CA LYS A 117 2.92 31.31 20.14
C LYS A 117 3.87 30.29 20.78
N ASN A 118 3.32 29.37 21.57
CA ASN A 118 4.07 28.31 22.23
C ASN A 118 4.33 27.11 21.30
N ILE A 119 3.78 27.12 20.09
CA ILE A 119 3.85 26.00 19.15
C ILE A 119 4.59 26.38 17.88
N ARG A 120 5.47 25.48 17.42
CA ARG A 120 6.14 25.58 16.12
C ARG A 120 6.09 24.25 15.39
N TYR A 121 5.86 24.32 14.09
CA TYR A 121 5.93 23.18 13.18
C TYR A 121 7.22 23.23 12.37
N THR A 122 7.83 22.07 12.15
CA THR A 122 8.88 21.87 11.15
C THR A 122 8.44 20.76 10.22
N VAL A 123 8.42 21.04 8.92
CA VAL A 123 8.11 20.03 7.90
C VAL A 123 9.34 19.87 7.02
N ALA A 124 9.80 18.63 6.89
CA ALA A 124 10.91 18.28 6.02
C ALA A 124 10.51 17.10 5.14
N VAL A 125 10.65 17.26 3.82
CA VAL A 125 10.38 16.21 2.83
C VAL A 125 11.52 16.13 1.83
N GLY A 126 11.70 15.00 1.18
CA GLY A 126 12.68 14.86 0.11
C GLY A 126 12.47 13.64 -0.75
N ASN A 127 13.21 13.61 -1.85
CA ASN A 127 13.35 12.46 -2.73
C ASN A 127 14.83 12.05 -2.71
N GLN A 128 15.09 10.82 -2.29
CA GLN A 128 16.44 10.28 -2.13
C GLN A 128 16.72 9.12 -3.08
N LYS A 129 15.86 8.88 -4.07
CA LYS A 129 15.94 7.70 -4.94
C LYS A 129 17.22 7.73 -5.77
N ALA A 130 17.51 8.84 -6.44
CA ALA A 130 18.75 9.00 -7.20
C ALA A 130 20.00 9.00 -6.30
N ALA A 131 19.97 9.64 -5.13
CA ALA A 131 21.09 9.59 -4.16
C ALA A 131 21.41 8.19 -3.67
N ARG A 132 20.39 7.37 -3.38
CA ARG A 132 20.56 5.98 -2.96
C ARG A 132 21.26 5.15 -4.04
N ARG A 133 21.00 5.43 -5.32
CA ARG A 133 21.62 4.74 -6.45
C ARG A 133 23.06 5.16 -6.68
N THR A 134 23.30 6.47 -6.75
CA THR A 134 24.63 7.00 -7.07
C THR A 134 25.60 6.95 -5.88
N GLY A 135 25.09 6.80 -4.65
CA GLY A 135 25.86 7.00 -3.44
C GLY A 135 26.21 8.47 -3.19
N ASP A 136 25.67 9.40 -3.98
CA ASP A 136 25.94 10.83 -3.90
C ASP A 136 24.72 11.62 -3.40
N ALA A 137 24.85 12.22 -2.22
CA ALA A 137 23.81 13.05 -1.61
C ALA A 137 23.41 14.25 -2.49
N ALA A 138 24.29 14.72 -3.39
CA ALA A 138 23.98 15.79 -4.33
C ALA A 138 23.01 15.36 -5.44
N CYS A 139 22.75 14.06 -5.58
CA CYS A 139 21.69 13.52 -6.44
C CYS A 139 20.32 13.42 -5.74
N GLY A 140 20.26 13.66 -4.43
CA GLY A 140 19.01 13.76 -3.68
C GLY A 140 18.56 15.21 -3.57
N PHE A 141 17.29 15.45 -3.28
CA PHE A 141 16.77 16.80 -3.06
C PHE A 141 15.75 16.83 -1.94
N ARG A 142 15.72 17.95 -1.20
CA ARG A 142 14.90 18.09 0.01
C ARG A 142 14.41 19.52 0.19
N ALA A 143 13.23 19.65 0.78
CA ALA A 143 12.65 20.90 1.24
C ALA A 143 12.50 20.87 2.76
N ARG A 144 12.69 22.02 3.41
CA ARG A 144 12.41 22.20 4.83
C ARG A 144 11.78 23.57 5.07
N VAL A 145 10.70 23.60 5.83
CA VAL A 145 10.04 24.83 6.27
C VAL A 145 9.80 24.79 7.78
N GLU A 146 9.95 25.94 8.43
CA GLU A 146 9.57 26.16 9.82
C GLU A 146 8.40 27.14 9.86
N ILE A 147 7.35 26.79 10.60
CA ILE A 147 6.07 27.51 10.57
C ILE A 147 5.65 27.79 12.01
N ALA A 148 5.41 29.06 12.33
CA ALA A 148 4.77 29.41 13.59
C ALA A 148 3.31 28.96 13.56
N ALA A 149 2.74 28.49 14.68
CA ALA A 149 1.36 28.01 14.69
C ALA A 149 0.31 29.13 14.47
N GLU A 150 0.72 30.40 14.42
CA GLU A 150 -0.10 31.55 14.07
C GLU A 150 -0.01 31.95 12.58
N ASP A 151 0.84 31.28 11.80
CA ASP A 151 1.00 31.51 10.37
C ASP A 151 0.16 30.52 9.56
N PHE A 152 -1.01 30.98 9.13
CA PHE A 152 -1.99 30.19 8.38
C PHE A 152 -1.82 30.29 6.86
N SER A 153 -0.74 30.92 6.38
CA SER A 153 -0.46 30.98 4.94
C SER A 153 0.11 29.65 4.44
N PRO A 154 -0.28 29.19 3.24
CA PRO A 154 0.30 27.99 2.65
C PRO A 154 1.80 28.20 2.37
N LYS A 155 2.63 27.21 2.71
CA LYS A 155 4.07 27.20 2.48
C LYS A 155 4.43 26.18 1.41
N PRO A 156 4.98 26.59 0.25
CA PRO A 156 5.47 25.65 -0.74
C PRO A 156 6.72 24.92 -0.20
N LEU A 157 6.83 23.64 -0.50
CA LEU A 157 7.98 22.80 -0.16
C LEU A 157 8.94 22.77 -1.35
N LEU A 158 9.77 23.81 -1.46
CA LEU A 158 10.71 23.98 -2.57
C LEU A 158 12.02 23.23 -2.29
N ALA A 159 12.28 22.16 -3.04
CA ALA A 159 13.40 21.26 -2.80
C ALA A 159 14.59 21.55 -3.71
N PHE A 160 15.78 21.44 -3.14
CA PHE A 160 17.05 21.52 -3.86
C PHE A 160 18.05 20.49 -3.30
N SER A 161 19.13 20.25 -4.04
CA SER A 161 20.12 19.24 -3.68
C SER A 161 21.16 19.76 -2.68
N PRO A 162 21.35 19.10 -1.53
CA PRO A 162 22.46 19.40 -0.65
C PRO A 162 23.78 19.00 -1.32
N HIS A 163 24.78 19.87 -1.32
CA HIS A 163 26.05 19.61 -1.97
C HIS A 163 27.20 20.32 -1.24
N THR A 164 28.41 19.78 -1.39
CA THR A 164 29.67 20.47 -1.06
C THR A 164 30.19 21.23 -2.28
N SER A 165 31.26 22.01 -2.12
CA SER A 165 31.88 22.75 -3.24
C SER A 165 32.45 21.87 -4.35
N GLU A 166 32.68 20.58 -4.09
CA GLU A 166 33.24 19.63 -5.05
C GLU A 166 32.16 18.81 -5.79
N GLN A 167 30.90 18.91 -5.35
CA GLN A 167 29.78 18.16 -5.90
C GLN A 167 28.92 19.03 -6.81
N GLN A 168 28.31 18.39 -7.82
CA GLN A 168 27.34 19.02 -8.70
C GLN A 168 25.93 18.71 -8.21
N PRO A 169 25.13 19.71 -7.78
CA PRO A 169 23.76 19.48 -7.32
C PRO A 169 22.88 19.07 -8.51
N LEU A 170 22.04 18.05 -8.33
CA LEU A 170 21.03 17.65 -9.33
C LEU A 170 19.96 18.72 -9.50
N VAL A 171 19.45 19.22 -8.37
CA VAL A 171 18.45 20.28 -8.32
C VAL A 171 19.10 21.56 -7.79
N TYR A 172 19.10 22.61 -8.60
CA TYR A 172 19.65 23.92 -8.23
C TYR A 172 18.73 24.67 -7.25
N GLU A 173 19.33 25.41 -6.31
CA GLU A 173 18.57 26.23 -5.35
C GLU A 173 17.70 27.31 -6.02
N HIS A 174 18.17 27.89 -7.13
CA HIS A 174 17.44 28.92 -7.87
C HIS A 174 16.34 28.36 -8.79
N ASN A 175 16.32 27.03 -9.03
CA ASN A 175 15.30 26.32 -9.80
C ASN A 175 14.85 25.06 -9.03
N PRO A 176 14.17 25.23 -7.89
CA PRO A 176 13.80 24.11 -7.03
C PRO A 176 12.65 23.28 -7.61
N ILE A 177 12.57 22.01 -7.21
CA ILE A 177 11.41 21.15 -7.49
C ILE A 177 10.37 21.35 -6.37
N PRO A 178 9.09 21.64 -6.70
CA PRO A 178 8.03 21.71 -5.70
C PRO A 178 7.61 20.30 -5.25
N LEU A 179 7.79 19.98 -3.97
CA LEU A 179 7.35 18.74 -3.33
C LEU A 179 6.02 18.89 -2.59
N GLY A 180 5.14 19.74 -3.12
CA GLY A 180 3.84 20.04 -2.55
C GLY A 180 3.85 21.29 -1.66
N SER A 181 2.93 21.35 -0.71
CA SER A 181 2.80 22.46 0.23
C SER A 181 2.23 22.02 1.57
N VAL A 182 2.46 22.84 2.59
CA VAL A 182 1.90 22.64 3.93
C VAL A 182 1.21 23.89 4.43
N ARG A 183 0.18 23.71 5.25
CA ARG A 183 -0.58 24.82 5.84
C ARG A 183 -0.97 24.48 7.26
N VAL A 184 -0.71 25.39 8.21
CA VAL A 184 -1.35 25.33 9.52
C VAL A 184 -2.79 25.80 9.35
N VAL A 185 -3.74 24.96 9.70
CA VAL A 185 -5.16 25.32 9.65
C VAL A 185 -5.44 26.30 10.76
N ARG A 186 -6.14 27.40 10.45
CA ARG A 186 -6.55 28.39 11.44
C ARG A 186 -7.61 27.77 12.37
N PRO A 187 -7.30 27.56 13.66
CA PRO A 187 -8.30 27.09 14.60
C PRO A 187 -9.30 28.22 14.91
N VAL A 188 -10.58 27.89 14.99
CA VAL A 188 -11.67 28.82 15.30
C VAL A 188 -12.47 28.27 16.46
N GLN A 189 -12.85 29.12 17.41
CA GLN A 189 -13.69 28.72 18.53
C GLN A 189 -15.06 28.22 18.06
N GLY A 190 -15.54 27.16 18.71
CA GLY A 190 -16.83 26.53 18.43
C GLY A 190 -16.73 25.25 17.60
N THR A 191 -17.88 24.63 17.41
CA THR A 191 -18.08 23.41 16.64
C THR A 191 -18.97 23.71 15.44
N ASP A 192 -18.81 22.97 14.34
CA ASP A 192 -19.84 22.97 13.30
C ASP A 192 -21.14 22.33 13.83
N GLU A 193 -22.26 22.63 13.16
CA GLU A 193 -23.48 21.82 13.31
C GLU A 193 -23.15 20.35 13.01
N PRO A 194 -23.77 19.37 13.70
CA PRO A 194 -23.45 17.97 13.51
C PRO A 194 -23.55 17.57 12.03
N VAL A 195 -22.46 17.06 11.46
CA VAL A 195 -22.43 16.51 10.10
C VAL A 195 -22.49 15.01 10.23
N SER A 196 -23.56 14.38 9.74
CA SER A 196 -23.79 12.93 9.90
C SER A 196 -23.84 12.46 11.37
N GLY A 197 -24.23 13.33 12.30
CA GLY A 197 -24.28 13.03 13.72
C GLY A 197 -22.95 13.23 14.47
N GLU A 198 -21.88 13.60 13.75
CA GLU A 198 -20.56 13.89 14.34
C GLU A 198 -20.34 15.39 14.47
N MET A 199 -19.78 15.79 15.61
CA MET A 199 -19.39 17.16 15.89
C MET A 199 -17.92 17.35 15.51
N VAL A 200 -17.65 18.29 14.60
CA VAL A 200 -16.28 18.66 14.26
C VAL A 200 -15.86 19.87 15.08
N ASP A 201 -14.89 19.66 15.98
CA ASP A 201 -14.25 20.75 16.73
C ASP A 201 -13.28 21.53 15.82
N ARG A 202 -13.62 22.81 15.58
CA ARG A 202 -12.84 23.71 14.72
C ARG A 202 -11.70 24.39 15.47
N SER A 203 -11.66 24.26 16.79
CA SER A 203 -10.61 24.83 17.65
C SER A 203 -9.40 23.91 17.77
N LEU A 204 -9.51 22.67 17.29
CA LEU A 204 -8.43 21.69 17.22
C LEU A 204 -7.31 22.17 16.29
N LEU A 205 -6.05 21.99 16.72
CA LEU A 205 -4.87 22.34 15.95
C LEU A 205 -4.57 21.28 14.87
N ARG A 206 -4.64 21.69 13.60
CA ARG A 206 -4.38 20.83 12.44
C ARG A 206 -3.29 21.38 11.54
N LEU A 207 -2.55 20.49 10.92
CA LEU A 207 -1.67 20.79 9.79
C LEU A 207 -2.12 20.00 8.57
N ARG A 208 -2.27 20.69 7.43
CA ARG A 208 -2.55 20.05 6.14
C ARG A 208 -1.27 19.87 5.35
N PHE A 209 -1.08 18.69 4.79
CA PHE A 209 -0.09 18.44 3.75
C PHE A 209 -0.80 18.23 2.41
N THR A 210 -0.46 19.03 1.40
CA THR A 210 -0.93 18.86 0.02
C THR A 210 0.23 18.31 -0.82
N PRO A 211 0.10 17.12 -1.42
CA PRO A 211 1.19 16.51 -2.17
C PRO A 211 1.50 17.30 -3.45
N PRO A 212 2.65 17.01 -4.09
CA PRO A 212 2.95 17.52 -5.41
C PRO A 212 2.07 16.87 -6.48
N LYS A 213 2.24 17.29 -7.73
CA LYS A 213 1.30 17.00 -8.81
C LYS A 213 1.50 15.62 -9.44
N GLY A 214 2.65 14.99 -9.24
CA GLY A 214 3.05 13.78 -9.98
C GLY A 214 3.76 14.12 -11.29
N GLU A 215 4.53 15.20 -11.31
CA GLU A 215 5.30 15.64 -12.49
C GLU A 215 6.71 15.01 -12.52
N VAL A 216 7.25 14.91 -13.74
CA VAL A 216 8.63 14.49 -14.00
C VAL A 216 9.51 15.69 -14.34
N TYR A 217 10.78 15.62 -13.95
CA TYR A 217 11.80 16.65 -14.09
C TYR A 217 13.07 16.04 -14.67
N GLY A 218 13.76 16.77 -15.53
CA GLY A 218 14.96 16.27 -16.19
C GLY A 218 15.92 17.38 -16.58
N PRO A 219 17.12 17.03 -17.06
CA PRO A 219 18.02 17.99 -17.66
C PRO A 219 17.50 18.48 -19.03
N PRO A 220 18.05 19.59 -19.58
CA PRO A 220 17.66 20.14 -20.88
C PRO A 220 17.64 19.15 -22.05
N ASP A 221 18.51 18.14 -22.01
CA ASP A 221 18.67 17.10 -23.03
C ASP A 221 17.71 15.90 -22.85
N ALA A 222 17.04 15.76 -21.70
CA ALA A 222 16.00 14.74 -21.46
C ALA A 222 14.65 15.11 -22.10
N ALA A 223 14.67 15.66 -23.32
CA ALA A 223 13.48 16.08 -24.03
C ALA A 223 12.74 14.89 -24.65
N PHE A 224 13.48 13.97 -25.28
CA PHE A 224 12.91 12.90 -26.09
C PHE A 224 13.70 11.59 -25.95
N GLY A 225 12.98 10.47 -25.91
CA GLY A 225 13.54 9.14 -25.75
C GLY A 225 12.93 8.14 -26.74
N PRO A 226 13.71 7.24 -27.34
CA PRO A 226 13.17 6.16 -28.14
C PRO A 226 12.53 5.08 -27.26
N ALA A 227 11.43 4.49 -27.73
CA ALA A 227 10.95 3.20 -27.25
C ALA A 227 12.02 2.11 -27.46
N THR A 228 11.92 1.02 -26.71
CA THR A 228 12.87 -0.11 -26.80
C THR A 228 13.14 -0.53 -28.24
N LEU A 229 14.42 -0.72 -28.57
CA LEU A 229 14.87 -1.27 -29.85
C LEU A 229 14.91 -2.80 -29.83
N ALA A 230 14.56 -3.42 -28.71
CA ALA A 230 14.46 -4.87 -28.64
C ALA A 230 13.32 -5.36 -29.55
N VAL A 231 13.57 -6.50 -30.20
CA VAL A 231 12.59 -7.16 -31.05
C VAL A 231 11.42 -7.61 -30.15
N PRO A 232 10.15 -7.36 -30.55
CA PRO A 232 8.98 -7.85 -29.80
C PRO A 232 9.14 -9.33 -29.43
N GLY A 233 8.94 -9.65 -28.14
CA GLY A 233 9.08 -11.01 -27.60
C GLY A 233 10.44 -11.35 -26.99
N TYR A 234 11.41 -10.43 -26.93
CA TYR A 234 12.64 -10.62 -26.16
C TYR A 234 12.41 -10.32 -24.66
N LYS A 235 12.79 -11.25 -23.77
CA LYS A 235 12.81 -11.08 -22.29
C LYS A 235 11.65 -10.24 -21.70
N ASN A 236 10.41 -10.65 -21.99
CA ASN A 236 9.15 -10.05 -21.51
C ASN A 236 8.66 -8.78 -22.22
N ASP A 237 9.25 -8.39 -23.36
CA ASP A 237 8.71 -7.29 -24.15
C ASP A 237 7.34 -7.67 -24.75
N PRO A 238 6.38 -6.72 -24.80
CA PRO A 238 5.05 -6.99 -25.33
C PRO A 238 5.14 -7.49 -26.79
N PRO A 239 4.22 -8.35 -27.23
CA PRO A 239 4.21 -8.91 -28.59
C PRO A 239 4.05 -7.85 -29.68
N LYS A 240 3.69 -6.62 -29.29
CA LYS A 240 3.77 -5.40 -30.10
C LYS A 240 4.60 -4.37 -29.34
N SER A 241 5.77 -4.00 -29.85
CA SER A 241 6.52 -2.84 -29.37
C SER A 241 6.24 -1.65 -30.28
N GLU A 242 6.33 -0.43 -29.73
CA GLU A 242 6.30 0.81 -30.52
C GLU A 242 7.67 1.06 -31.20
N TYR A 243 8.40 -0.02 -31.53
CA TYR A 243 9.78 -0.08 -32.02
C TYR A 243 10.34 1.24 -32.56
N GLY A 244 11.26 1.86 -31.81
CA GLY A 244 11.96 3.07 -32.20
C GLY A 244 11.13 4.36 -32.27
N ARG A 245 9.86 4.35 -31.84
CA ARG A 245 9.06 5.58 -31.70
C ARG A 245 9.70 6.49 -30.67
N ILE A 246 9.75 7.78 -30.99
CA ILE A 246 10.26 8.80 -30.10
C ILE A 246 9.11 9.35 -29.25
N HIS A 247 9.30 9.40 -27.94
CA HIS A 247 8.36 9.95 -26.96
C HIS A 247 8.96 11.18 -26.30
N GLU A 248 8.12 12.14 -25.94
CA GLU A 248 8.53 13.18 -24.99
C GLU A 248 8.73 12.52 -23.62
N ILE A 249 9.89 12.78 -23.01
CA ILE A 249 10.21 12.27 -21.68
C ILE A 249 9.79 13.30 -20.64
N VAL A 250 10.32 14.52 -20.75
CA VAL A 250 10.09 15.62 -19.81
C VAL A 250 9.47 16.82 -20.53
N PRO A 251 8.36 17.38 -20.04
CA PRO A 251 7.79 18.63 -20.55
C PRO A 251 8.79 19.78 -20.51
N ALA A 252 8.77 20.68 -21.50
CA ALA A 252 9.75 21.77 -21.63
C ALA A 252 9.96 22.61 -20.35
N GLN A 253 8.89 22.87 -19.59
CA GLN A 253 8.94 23.65 -18.36
C GLN A 253 9.67 22.95 -17.20
N ASN A 254 9.81 21.61 -17.24
CA ASN A 254 10.43 20.81 -16.18
C ASN A 254 11.84 20.34 -16.54
N ARG A 255 12.40 20.82 -17.66
CA ARG A 255 13.77 20.53 -18.12
C ARG A 255 14.80 21.43 -17.43
N ILE A 256 14.83 21.38 -16.10
CA ILE A 256 15.55 22.34 -15.22
C ILE A 256 16.73 21.73 -14.45
N LEU A 257 16.97 20.43 -14.57
CA LEU A 257 17.98 19.73 -13.77
C LEU A 257 19.39 19.89 -14.32
N ASN A 258 20.38 19.64 -13.46
CA ASN A 258 21.78 19.64 -13.83
C ASN A 258 22.15 18.36 -14.63
N PRO A 259 22.60 18.48 -15.90
CA PRO A 259 23.02 17.33 -16.69
C PRO A 259 24.35 16.72 -16.21
N ASP A 260 25.13 17.42 -15.38
CA ASP A 260 26.49 17.03 -15.01
C ASP A 260 26.61 16.26 -13.70
N THR A 261 25.53 15.65 -13.24
CA THR A 261 25.55 14.82 -12.02
C THR A 261 25.94 13.37 -12.29
N PRO A 262 26.36 12.63 -11.24
CA PRO A 262 26.49 11.18 -11.33
C PRO A 262 25.21 10.47 -11.79
N TRP A 263 24.03 11.03 -11.47
CA TRP A 263 22.75 10.43 -11.88
C TRP A 263 22.56 10.44 -13.39
N SER A 264 22.82 11.56 -14.06
CA SER A 264 22.73 11.68 -15.52
C SER A 264 23.76 10.83 -16.28
N LYS A 265 24.80 10.37 -15.57
CA LYS A 265 25.89 9.53 -16.11
C LYS A 265 25.79 8.09 -15.62
N TRP A 266 24.75 7.75 -14.87
CA TRP A 266 24.57 6.43 -14.28
C TRP A 266 24.30 5.39 -15.37
N ILE A 267 25.05 4.29 -15.36
CA ILE A 267 24.95 3.18 -16.31
C ILE A 267 24.50 1.93 -15.56
N MET A 268 23.37 1.36 -15.96
CA MET A 268 22.73 0.28 -15.22
C MET A 268 23.44 -1.06 -15.37
N MET A 269 23.88 -1.44 -16.57
CA MET A 269 24.54 -2.73 -16.81
C MET A 269 25.99 -2.82 -16.28
N SER A 270 26.36 -2.01 -15.28
CA SER A 270 27.67 -2.13 -14.62
C SER A 270 27.76 -3.32 -13.66
N GLY A 271 26.63 -3.96 -13.32
CA GLY A 271 26.55 -5.07 -12.35
C GLY A 271 26.74 -4.62 -10.89
N LEU A 272 26.76 -3.31 -10.63
CA LEU A 272 26.93 -2.74 -9.29
C LEU A 272 25.60 -2.60 -8.53
N SER A 273 24.46 -2.77 -9.20
CA SER A 273 23.12 -2.72 -8.61
C SER A 273 22.14 -3.50 -9.50
N ASP A 274 21.07 -4.04 -8.90
CA ASP A 274 20.01 -4.70 -9.66
C ASP A 274 19.31 -3.73 -10.63
N ASP A 275 18.85 -4.27 -11.77
CA ASP A 275 18.12 -3.53 -12.79
C ASP A 275 16.85 -2.92 -12.16
N PRO A 276 16.68 -1.59 -12.19
CA PRO A 276 15.48 -0.96 -11.68
C PRO A 276 14.31 -1.24 -12.62
N GLU A 277 13.22 -1.70 -12.01
CA GLU A 277 11.93 -1.78 -12.70
C GLU A 277 11.27 -0.39 -12.74
N PRO A 278 10.28 -0.15 -13.62
CA PRO A 278 9.59 1.13 -13.75
C PRO A 278 9.03 1.70 -12.44
N HIS A 279 8.80 0.86 -11.44
CA HIS A 279 8.33 1.25 -10.11
C HIS A 279 9.46 1.73 -9.16
N ASP A 280 10.73 1.61 -9.56
CA ASP A 280 11.93 1.81 -8.75
C ASP A 280 12.82 2.98 -9.27
N SER A 281 12.18 3.98 -9.91
CA SER A 281 12.78 5.24 -10.41
C SER A 281 13.60 5.13 -11.70
N TYR A 282 13.41 4.06 -12.49
CA TYR A 282 14.04 3.98 -13.80
C TYR A 282 13.28 4.83 -14.83
N ASP A 283 13.84 5.99 -15.12
CA ASP A 283 13.38 6.87 -16.18
C ASP A 283 14.36 6.85 -17.37
N GLY A 284 14.84 5.66 -17.75
CA GLY A 284 15.62 5.44 -18.98
C GLY A 284 14.88 4.51 -19.94
N ALA A 285 15.49 4.19 -21.09
CA ALA A 285 15.01 3.10 -21.95
C ALA A 285 16.11 2.05 -22.15
N ARG A 286 15.70 0.82 -22.46
CA ARG A 286 16.62 -0.27 -22.86
C ARG A 286 17.24 0.01 -24.24
N VAL A 287 18.08 1.05 -24.31
CA VAL A 287 18.72 1.55 -25.53
C VAL A 287 20.17 1.92 -25.23
N GLY A 288 21.09 1.49 -26.11
CA GLY A 288 22.52 1.75 -25.93
C GLY A 288 23.10 0.98 -24.73
N ASN A 289 23.62 1.72 -23.76
CA ASN A 289 24.24 1.20 -22.54
C ASN A 289 23.31 1.27 -21.31
N ASP A 290 22.00 1.47 -21.51
CA ASP A 290 21.02 1.65 -20.43
C ASP A 290 21.46 2.76 -19.46
N GLN A 291 21.83 3.91 -20.03
CA GLN A 291 22.18 5.10 -19.28
C GLN A 291 20.91 5.82 -18.81
N SER A 292 20.93 6.28 -17.56
CA SER A 292 19.88 7.16 -17.01
C SER A 292 19.72 8.43 -17.85
N TRP A 293 18.48 8.86 -18.07
CA TRP A 293 18.20 10.16 -18.68
C TRP A 293 18.36 11.33 -17.70
N GLY A 294 18.82 11.08 -16.47
CA GLY A 294 18.94 12.11 -15.43
C GLY A 294 17.59 12.61 -14.91
N VAL A 295 16.51 11.88 -15.18
CA VAL A 295 15.13 12.24 -14.82
C VAL A 295 14.82 11.78 -13.40
N VAL A 296 13.95 12.55 -12.73
CA VAL A 296 13.37 12.24 -11.42
C VAL A 296 11.90 12.69 -11.40
N ASP A 297 11.10 12.13 -10.51
CA ASP A 297 9.74 12.60 -10.24
C ASP A 297 9.69 13.51 -8.99
N ASP A 298 8.52 14.12 -8.76
CA ASP A 298 8.25 14.93 -7.57
C ASP A 298 7.76 14.11 -6.37
N THR A 299 7.82 12.77 -6.40
CA THR A 299 7.46 11.97 -5.22
C THR A 299 8.41 12.28 -4.06
N CYS A 300 7.88 12.27 -2.83
CA CYS A 300 8.66 12.52 -1.64
C CYS A 300 8.12 11.77 -0.41
N ASP A 301 9.00 11.62 0.57
CA ASP A 301 8.67 11.20 1.93
C ASP A 301 9.31 12.16 2.94
N GLY A 302 8.79 12.17 4.16
CA GLY A 302 9.25 13.13 5.15
C GLY A 302 8.66 13.02 6.55
N THR A 303 8.92 14.07 7.31
CA THR A 303 8.52 14.22 8.71
C THR A 303 7.82 15.55 8.95
N ILE A 304 6.77 15.48 9.76
CA ILE A 304 6.14 16.66 10.38
C ILE A 304 6.51 16.61 11.87
N GLU A 305 7.10 17.68 12.38
CA GLU A 305 7.42 17.84 13.80
C GLU A 305 6.63 19.02 14.36
N ALA A 306 5.92 18.83 15.48
CA ALA A 306 5.38 19.92 16.28
C ALA A 306 6.15 20.00 17.59
N THR A 307 6.46 21.23 18.01
CA THR A 307 7.11 21.48 19.29
C THR A 307 6.28 22.41 20.13
N LEU A 308 6.05 22.04 21.38
CA LEU A 308 5.27 22.81 22.35
C LEU A 308 6.16 23.21 23.53
N ALA A 309 6.27 24.51 23.78
CA ALA A 309 6.95 25.05 24.96
C ALA A 309 5.95 25.23 26.11
N VAL A 310 6.04 24.38 27.13
CA VAL A 310 5.14 24.35 28.30
C VAL A 310 5.94 24.12 29.58
N ARG A 311 5.69 24.92 30.63
CA ARG A 311 6.32 24.79 31.96
C ARG A 311 7.86 24.68 31.95
N GLY A 312 8.52 25.40 31.05
CA GLY A 312 9.97 25.37 30.88
C GLY A 312 10.51 24.10 30.20
N GLN A 313 9.63 23.24 29.70
CA GLN A 313 9.96 22.05 28.92
C GLN A 313 9.56 22.26 27.45
N ARG A 314 10.25 21.53 26.57
CA ARG A 314 9.92 21.43 25.14
C ARG A 314 9.44 20.02 24.87
N LEU A 315 8.15 19.87 24.62
CA LEU A 315 7.55 18.63 24.15
C LEU A 315 7.63 18.57 22.62
N VAL A 316 7.74 17.37 22.07
CA VAL A 316 7.93 17.15 20.63
C VAL A 316 7.02 16.02 20.16
N ALA A 317 6.18 16.31 19.17
CA ALA A 317 5.37 15.33 18.44
C ALA A 317 5.96 15.14 17.04
N ARG A 318 5.93 13.91 16.51
CA ARG A 318 6.37 13.61 15.14
C ARG A 318 5.35 12.76 14.40
N ALA A 319 5.19 13.04 13.12
CA ALA A 319 4.44 12.23 12.17
C ALA A 319 5.24 11.98 10.89
N ARG A 320 4.89 10.92 10.16
CA ARG A 320 5.44 10.59 8.84
C ARG A 320 4.46 10.91 7.72
N ILE A 321 4.99 11.41 6.62
CA ILE A 321 4.21 11.65 5.40
C ILE A 321 4.92 10.99 4.22
N PHE A 322 4.15 10.31 3.39
CA PHE A 322 4.61 9.67 2.17
C PHE A 322 3.71 10.13 1.02
N THR A 323 4.29 10.36 -0.15
CA THR A 323 3.50 10.53 -1.37
C THR A 323 3.47 9.23 -2.16
N GLY A 324 2.29 8.78 -2.55
CA GLY A 324 2.10 7.63 -3.43
C GLY A 324 1.36 8.02 -4.71
N PRO A 325 1.35 7.14 -5.73
CA PRO A 325 0.50 7.32 -6.90
C PRO A 325 -0.98 7.32 -6.49
N PRO A 326 -1.88 7.89 -7.31
CA PRO A 326 -3.33 7.76 -7.12
C PRO A 326 -3.75 6.31 -6.91
N ASP A 327 -4.75 6.11 -6.05
CA ASP A 327 -5.40 4.81 -5.93
C ASP A 327 -6.49 4.69 -7.00
N PHE A 328 -6.27 3.80 -7.98
CA PHE A 328 -7.17 3.61 -9.12
C PHE A 328 -8.25 2.56 -8.88
N ALA A 329 -8.18 1.83 -7.77
CA ALA A 329 -9.20 0.85 -7.38
C ALA A 329 -9.46 0.96 -5.86
N PRO A 330 -9.92 2.13 -5.37
CA PRO A 330 -10.06 2.39 -3.94
C PRO A 330 -11.19 1.58 -3.27
N ASP A 331 -12.00 0.86 -4.04
CA ASP A 331 -12.99 -0.12 -3.57
C ASP A 331 -12.43 -1.55 -3.47
N CYS A 332 -11.16 -1.76 -3.83
CA CYS A 332 -10.49 -3.05 -3.75
C CYS A 332 -9.28 -2.95 -2.82
N ARG A 333 -9.31 -3.67 -1.70
CA ARG A 333 -8.28 -3.59 -0.67
C ARG A 333 -7.14 -4.56 -0.97
N PRO A 334 -5.89 -4.19 -0.62
CA PRO A 334 -4.74 -5.05 -0.84
C PRO A 334 -4.81 -6.30 0.05
N PHE A 335 -4.45 -7.45 -0.52
CA PHE A 335 -4.34 -8.72 0.19
C PHE A 335 -3.48 -8.62 1.47
N TYR A 336 -2.39 -7.84 1.38
CA TYR A 336 -1.48 -7.52 2.46
C TYR A 336 -1.31 -6.00 2.54
N SER A 337 -1.66 -5.40 3.67
CA SER A 337 -1.60 -3.94 3.89
C SER A 337 -0.46 -3.54 4.84
N LEU A 338 -0.15 -2.24 4.88
CA LEU A 338 0.80 -1.69 5.85
C LEU A 338 0.33 -1.87 7.29
N GLU A 339 -0.99 -1.85 7.53
CA GLU A 339 -1.55 -2.11 8.85
C GLU A 339 -1.27 -3.54 9.30
N ASP A 340 -1.42 -4.52 8.40
CA ASP A 340 -1.12 -5.93 8.71
C ASP A 340 0.38 -6.12 9.03
N ASP A 341 1.26 -5.40 8.34
CA ASP A 341 2.72 -5.41 8.59
C ASP A 341 3.08 -4.83 9.95
N LEU A 342 2.44 -3.71 10.35
CA LEU A 342 2.63 -3.10 11.66
C LEU A 342 2.06 -4.01 12.77
N ALA A 343 0.87 -4.57 12.57
CA ALA A 343 0.25 -5.50 13.50
C ALA A 343 1.10 -6.76 13.72
N ASP A 344 1.72 -7.31 12.68
CA ASP A 344 2.58 -8.50 12.81
C ASP A 344 3.87 -8.25 13.63
N ARG A 345 4.33 -6.98 13.66
CA ARG A 345 5.51 -6.55 14.44
C ARG A 345 5.18 -6.30 15.90
N ASP A 346 4.06 -5.62 16.17
CA ASP A 346 3.75 -5.08 17.49
C ASP A 346 2.74 -5.93 18.28
N MET A 347 1.86 -6.67 17.60
CA MET A 347 0.81 -7.48 18.24
C MET A 347 1.24 -8.94 18.41
N SER A 348 0.63 -9.61 19.38
CA SER A 348 0.83 -11.04 19.61
C SER A 348 0.11 -11.90 18.57
N LEU A 349 0.60 -13.13 18.38
CA LEU A 349 -0.09 -14.14 17.60
C LEU A 349 -1.46 -14.47 18.23
N ILE A 350 -2.46 -14.74 17.40
CA ILE A 350 -3.81 -15.06 17.85
C ILE A 350 -4.03 -16.56 17.83
N SER A 351 -4.32 -17.13 18.99
CA SER A 351 -4.98 -18.43 19.11
C SER A 351 -6.49 -18.22 19.24
N VAL A 352 -7.27 -18.92 18.41
CA VAL A 352 -8.73 -18.83 18.40
C VAL A 352 -9.32 -19.66 19.54
N THR A 353 -10.21 -19.03 20.29
CA THR A 353 -10.93 -19.57 21.44
C THR A 353 -12.41 -19.21 21.31
N ALA A 354 -13.26 -19.77 22.17
CA ALA A 354 -14.67 -19.39 22.19
C ALA A 354 -14.90 -17.90 22.50
N GLU A 355 -13.99 -17.27 23.26
CA GLU A 355 -14.12 -15.87 23.69
C GLU A 355 -13.82 -14.87 22.56
N ASN A 356 -12.84 -15.16 21.71
CA ASN A 356 -12.44 -14.29 20.59
C ASN A 356 -12.91 -14.79 19.22
N TYR A 357 -13.74 -15.83 19.16
CA TYR A 357 -14.18 -16.46 17.91
C TYR A 357 -14.80 -15.48 16.92
N LEU A 358 -15.64 -14.54 17.39
CA LEU A 358 -16.32 -13.60 16.51
C LEU A 358 -15.35 -12.61 15.87
N ASP A 359 -14.39 -12.09 16.63
CA ASP A 359 -13.36 -11.18 16.11
C ASP A 359 -12.43 -11.92 15.14
N ALA A 360 -12.01 -13.14 15.51
CA ALA A 360 -11.21 -14.01 14.65
C ALA A 360 -11.92 -14.32 13.33
N LYS A 361 -13.24 -14.62 13.38
CA LYS A 361 -14.06 -14.85 12.19
C LYS A 361 -14.09 -13.62 11.30
N THR A 362 -14.35 -12.44 11.86
CA THR A 362 -14.39 -11.18 11.09
C THR A 362 -13.06 -10.96 10.36
N GLU A 363 -11.94 -11.15 11.04
CA GLU A 363 -10.62 -10.96 10.43
C GLU A 363 -10.31 -12.03 9.35
N VAL A 364 -10.68 -13.31 9.58
CA VAL A 364 -10.51 -14.37 8.57
C VAL A 364 -11.38 -14.12 7.33
N VAL A 365 -12.65 -13.75 7.51
CA VAL A 365 -13.54 -13.39 6.40
C VAL A 365 -12.96 -12.22 5.61
N ASP A 366 -12.43 -11.21 6.31
CA ASP A 366 -11.80 -10.06 5.68
C ASP A 366 -10.60 -10.45 4.80
N ILE A 367 -9.72 -11.35 5.28
CA ILE A 367 -8.58 -11.85 4.50
C ILE A 367 -9.04 -12.46 3.16
N PHE A 368 -10.09 -13.29 3.17
CA PHE A 368 -10.58 -13.93 1.94
C PHE A 368 -11.28 -12.94 1.00
N ARG A 369 -11.94 -11.91 1.54
CA ARG A 369 -12.48 -10.79 0.73
C ARG A 369 -11.36 -10.03 0.04
N ARG A 370 -10.32 -9.63 0.78
CA ARG A 370 -9.16 -8.93 0.22
C ARG A 370 -8.41 -9.76 -0.82
N ALA A 371 -8.39 -11.07 -0.65
CA ALA A 371 -7.85 -11.98 -1.64
C ALA A 371 -8.63 -11.94 -2.97
N PHE A 372 -9.96 -11.98 -2.91
CA PHE A 372 -10.80 -11.80 -4.11
C PHE A 372 -10.62 -10.41 -4.73
N GLU A 373 -10.67 -9.35 -3.92
CA GLU A 373 -10.52 -7.96 -4.36
C GLU A 373 -9.20 -7.77 -5.13
N THR A 374 -8.07 -8.22 -4.55
CA THR A 374 -6.75 -8.14 -5.20
C THR A 374 -6.69 -9.01 -6.46
N ASN A 375 -7.14 -10.27 -6.37
CA ASN A 375 -7.11 -11.20 -7.50
C ASN A 375 -7.96 -10.73 -8.68
N SER A 376 -9.07 -10.03 -8.42
CA SER A 376 -10.00 -9.56 -9.46
C SER A 376 -9.40 -8.48 -10.37
N LEU A 377 -8.32 -7.82 -9.91
CA LEU A 377 -7.63 -6.72 -10.59
C LEU A 377 -6.40 -7.18 -11.38
N ILE A 378 -5.95 -8.42 -11.21
CA ILE A 378 -4.72 -8.91 -11.83
C ILE A 378 -4.98 -9.88 -12.98
N ASN A 379 -4.04 -9.93 -13.92
CA ASN A 379 -3.98 -11.00 -14.91
C ASN A 379 -3.18 -12.17 -14.32
N LEU A 380 -3.87 -13.13 -13.71
CA LEU A 380 -3.23 -14.25 -13.03
C LEU A 380 -2.44 -15.15 -14.00
N ASP A 381 -2.89 -15.28 -15.24
CA ASP A 381 -2.19 -16.06 -16.25
C ASP A 381 -0.80 -15.48 -16.56
N ASP A 382 -0.71 -14.16 -16.66
CA ASP A 382 0.54 -13.44 -16.87
C ASP A 382 1.46 -13.48 -15.64
N ILE A 383 0.90 -13.23 -14.44
CA ILE A 383 1.64 -13.34 -13.17
C ILE A 383 2.20 -14.76 -12.98
N ARG A 384 1.42 -15.78 -13.31
CA ARG A 384 1.89 -17.17 -13.31
C ARG A 384 3.02 -17.39 -14.32
N ALA A 385 2.85 -16.92 -15.55
CA ALA A 385 3.89 -17.06 -16.57
C ALA A 385 5.20 -16.39 -16.15
N GLN A 386 5.13 -15.26 -15.45
CA GLN A 386 6.28 -14.58 -14.88
C GLN A 386 6.90 -15.40 -13.72
N GLY A 387 6.11 -15.82 -12.73
CA GLY A 387 6.61 -16.62 -11.60
C GLY A 387 7.28 -17.93 -12.03
N LEU A 388 6.80 -18.58 -13.09
CA LEU A 388 7.44 -19.77 -13.67
C LEU A 388 8.81 -19.47 -14.30
N LYS A 389 8.94 -18.32 -14.99
CA LYS A 389 10.23 -17.86 -15.55
C LYS A 389 11.21 -17.50 -14.44
N ASP A 390 10.73 -16.88 -13.37
CA ASP A 390 11.56 -16.52 -12.22
C ASP A 390 12.07 -17.79 -11.53
N ASN A 391 11.22 -18.78 -11.33
CA ASN A 391 11.61 -20.11 -10.85
C ASN A 391 12.66 -20.77 -11.75
N ALA A 392 12.45 -20.76 -13.08
CA ALA A 392 13.39 -21.35 -14.03
C ALA A 392 14.75 -20.65 -14.00
N SER A 393 14.75 -19.31 -13.86
CA SER A 393 15.96 -18.50 -13.74
C SER A 393 16.70 -18.80 -12.44
N LEU A 394 15.99 -18.85 -11.31
CA LEU A 394 16.56 -19.16 -10.01
C LEU A 394 17.13 -20.58 -9.97
N GLN A 395 16.42 -21.56 -10.55
CA GLN A 395 16.91 -22.93 -10.66
C GLN A 395 18.19 -23.02 -11.49
N ALA A 396 18.25 -22.32 -12.63
CA ALA A 396 19.44 -22.28 -13.47
C ALA A 396 20.64 -21.59 -12.78
N GLN A 397 20.40 -20.51 -12.03
CA GLN A 397 21.45 -19.79 -11.30
C GLN A 397 22.03 -20.60 -10.14
N THR A 398 21.19 -21.38 -9.46
CA THR A 398 21.58 -22.14 -8.26
C THR A 398 22.02 -23.57 -8.57
N ASN A 399 21.81 -24.05 -9.80
CA ASN A 399 22.06 -25.43 -10.23
C ASN A 399 21.35 -26.48 -9.33
N ILE A 400 20.22 -26.13 -8.74
CA ILE A 400 19.44 -27.06 -7.91
C ILE A 400 18.71 -28.09 -8.79
N ALA A 401 18.89 -29.38 -8.48
CA ALA A 401 18.19 -30.43 -9.19
C ALA A 401 16.68 -30.43 -8.81
N PRO A 402 15.78 -30.81 -9.72
CA PRO A 402 14.38 -31.04 -9.37
C PRO A 402 14.25 -32.12 -8.29
N THR A 403 13.81 -31.75 -7.09
CA THR A 403 13.59 -32.66 -5.95
C THR A 403 12.12 -32.63 -5.51
N PRO A 404 11.62 -33.68 -4.83
CA PRO A 404 10.26 -33.67 -4.28
C PRO A 404 10.03 -32.46 -3.35
N GLY A 405 9.00 -31.67 -3.63
CA GLY A 405 8.67 -30.45 -2.87
C GLY A 405 9.28 -29.16 -3.43
N LEU A 406 10.13 -29.24 -4.45
CA LEU A 406 10.56 -28.07 -5.22
C LEU A 406 9.43 -27.61 -6.16
N PRO A 407 9.04 -26.31 -6.15
CA PRO A 407 8.06 -25.80 -7.11
C PRO A 407 8.50 -26.04 -8.56
N SER A 408 7.56 -26.48 -9.41
CA SER A 408 7.87 -26.68 -10.83
C SER A 408 8.09 -25.35 -11.55
N THR A 409 8.84 -25.41 -12.63
CA THR A 409 9.16 -24.29 -13.55
C THR A 409 8.29 -24.28 -14.81
N ASP A 410 7.35 -25.22 -14.92
CA ASP A 410 6.53 -25.45 -16.11
C ASP A 410 5.04 -25.61 -15.80
N ALA A 411 4.28 -26.17 -16.75
CA ALA A 411 2.85 -26.42 -16.59
C ALA A 411 2.50 -27.31 -15.38
N ALA A 412 3.42 -28.15 -14.91
CA ALA A 412 3.21 -29.02 -13.74
C ALA A 412 3.22 -28.26 -12.40
N SER A 413 3.54 -26.96 -12.39
CA SER A 413 3.49 -26.10 -11.19
C SER A 413 2.05 -25.98 -10.62
N MET A 414 1.06 -26.34 -11.43
CA MET A 414 -0.30 -26.64 -10.99
C MET A 414 -0.54 -28.14 -11.13
N THR A 415 -0.15 -28.91 -10.11
CA THR A 415 -0.49 -30.35 -10.09
C THR A 415 -1.99 -30.53 -9.91
N GLU A 416 -2.56 -31.70 -10.21
CA GLU A 416 -3.97 -32.01 -9.82
C GLU A 416 -4.23 -31.83 -8.31
N LYS A 417 -3.18 -31.81 -7.47
CA LYS A 417 -3.26 -31.59 -6.02
C LYS A 417 -3.26 -30.11 -5.64
N ASP A 418 -2.71 -29.24 -6.49
CA ASP A 418 -2.64 -27.77 -6.32
C ASP A 418 -3.65 -27.03 -7.20
N ALA A 419 -4.22 -27.71 -8.20
CA ALA A 419 -5.13 -27.13 -9.16
C ALA A 419 -6.40 -26.64 -8.46
N VAL A 420 -6.56 -25.32 -8.38
CA VAL A 420 -7.88 -24.72 -8.47
C VAL A 420 -8.24 -24.69 -9.95
N PRO A 421 -9.43 -25.18 -10.33
CA PRO A 421 -9.61 -25.89 -11.57
C PRO A 421 -10.28 -24.96 -12.58
N PRO A 422 -9.73 -24.71 -13.77
CA PRO A 422 -10.58 -24.48 -14.93
C PRO A 422 -11.45 -25.72 -15.22
N ASP A 423 -10.95 -26.93 -14.89
CA ASP A 423 -11.53 -28.22 -15.31
C ASP A 423 -12.46 -28.89 -14.29
N LYS A 424 -12.59 -28.32 -13.09
CA LYS A 424 -13.51 -28.73 -12.01
C LYS A 424 -14.30 -27.56 -11.41
N ILE A 425 -14.43 -26.45 -12.16
CA ILE A 425 -15.40 -25.37 -11.87
C ILE A 425 -16.79 -25.97 -11.63
N ASP A 426 -17.14 -27.01 -12.38
CA ASP A 426 -18.39 -27.78 -12.23
C ASP A 426 -18.56 -28.45 -10.86
N GLU A 427 -17.48 -28.85 -10.19
CA GLU A 427 -17.48 -29.48 -8.86
C GLU A 427 -17.52 -28.45 -7.71
N LEU A 428 -16.92 -27.26 -7.90
CA LEU A 428 -16.90 -26.21 -6.89
C LEU A 428 -18.17 -25.34 -6.87
N ILE A 429 -18.97 -25.32 -7.96
CA ILE A 429 -20.05 -24.33 -8.17
C ILE A 429 -21.50 -24.91 -8.10
N ARG A 430 -21.75 -26.20 -7.86
CA ARG A 430 -23.15 -26.71 -7.77
C ARG A 430 -23.72 -26.68 -6.35
N PRO A 431 -24.95 -26.16 -6.13
CA PRO A 431 -26.10 -26.28 -7.03
C PRO A 431 -26.78 -24.94 -7.37
N GLN A 432 -26.29 -24.24 -8.38
CA GLN A 432 -27.19 -23.56 -9.30
C GLN A 432 -26.84 -23.99 -10.73
N PRO A 433 -27.83 -24.35 -11.58
CA PRO A 433 -27.57 -24.55 -12.99
C PRO A 433 -27.01 -23.24 -13.53
N VAL A 434 -25.85 -23.31 -14.17
CA VAL A 434 -25.23 -22.22 -14.91
C VAL A 434 -26.35 -21.50 -15.67
N SER A 435 -26.62 -20.25 -15.27
CA SER A 435 -27.54 -19.39 -16.00
C SER A 435 -27.12 -19.42 -17.46
N VAL A 436 -28.10 -19.63 -18.33
CA VAL A 436 -27.97 -19.85 -19.79
C VAL A 436 -27.35 -18.63 -20.53
N PHE A 437 -26.73 -17.71 -19.80
CA PHE A 437 -26.01 -16.53 -20.29
C PHE A 437 -24.47 -16.63 -20.21
N SER A 438 -23.87 -17.72 -19.73
CA SER A 438 -22.41 -17.90 -19.85
C SER A 438 -22.03 -19.23 -20.51
N ASN A 439 -22.25 -19.31 -21.83
CA ASN A 439 -21.58 -20.30 -22.70
C ASN A 439 -20.10 -19.91 -22.95
N SER A 440 -19.38 -19.47 -21.92
CA SER A 440 -18.05 -18.88 -22.03
C SER A 440 -17.07 -19.59 -21.11
N VAL A 441 -16.00 -20.28 -21.57
CA VAL A 441 -15.54 -20.55 -22.94
C VAL A 441 -14.51 -21.72 -22.91
N PRO A 442 -14.65 -22.79 -23.71
CA PRO A 442 -13.54 -23.72 -24.00
C PRO A 442 -12.45 -23.17 -24.94
N ASN A 443 -12.23 -21.85 -24.98
CA ASN A 443 -11.33 -21.14 -25.92
C ASN A 443 -10.92 -19.74 -25.40
N GLU A 444 -10.99 -19.48 -24.09
CA GLU A 444 -10.60 -18.18 -23.54
C GLU A 444 -9.07 -18.06 -23.42
N GLN A 445 -8.52 -16.87 -23.72
CA GLN A 445 -7.08 -16.61 -23.73
C GLN A 445 -6.46 -16.55 -22.31
N LEU A 446 -7.27 -16.54 -21.24
CA LEU A 446 -6.85 -16.30 -19.84
C LEU A 446 -7.63 -17.18 -18.82
N PRO A 447 -7.47 -18.51 -18.84
CA PRO A 447 -8.27 -19.45 -18.04
C PRO A 447 -8.17 -19.24 -16.52
N TYR A 448 -7.00 -18.89 -15.99
CA TYR A 448 -6.81 -18.75 -14.54
C TYR A 448 -7.41 -17.45 -14.01
N THR A 449 -7.27 -16.37 -14.77
CA THR A 449 -7.87 -15.06 -14.44
C THR A 449 -9.39 -15.17 -14.35
N VAL A 450 -10.00 -15.94 -15.27
CA VAL A 450 -11.45 -16.13 -15.30
C VAL A 450 -11.90 -17.06 -14.18
N ALA A 451 -11.23 -18.20 -13.98
CA ALA A 451 -11.56 -19.15 -12.91
C ALA A 451 -11.51 -18.50 -11.52
N THR A 452 -10.54 -17.63 -11.29
CA THR A 452 -10.36 -16.94 -10.00
C THR A 452 -11.59 -16.10 -9.64
N LYS A 453 -12.22 -15.44 -10.62
CA LYS A 453 -13.44 -14.67 -10.36
C LYS A 453 -14.57 -15.56 -9.87
N PHE A 454 -14.83 -16.69 -10.52
CA PHE A 454 -15.92 -17.58 -10.14
C PHE A 454 -15.70 -18.30 -8.81
N VAL A 455 -14.46 -18.74 -8.54
CA VAL A 455 -14.16 -19.50 -7.33
C VAL A 455 -14.05 -18.59 -6.10
N HIS A 456 -13.29 -17.50 -6.19
CA HIS A 456 -13.06 -16.64 -5.03
C HIS A 456 -14.24 -15.71 -4.73
N GLU A 457 -15.07 -15.35 -5.72
CA GLU A 457 -16.26 -14.52 -5.47
C GLU A 457 -17.23 -15.21 -4.52
N GLN A 458 -17.34 -16.54 -4.52
CA GLN A 458 -18.21 -17.25 -3.58
C GLN A 458 -17.70 -17.22 -2.14
N LEU A 459 -16.38 -17.14 -1.96
CA LEU A 459 -15.71 -17.15 -0.67
C LEU A 459 -15.67 -15.78 0.01
N ILE A 460 -16.21 -14.73 -0.61
CA ILE A 460 -16.42 -13.43 0.04
C ILE A 460 -17.64 -13.44 0.95
N ASP A 461 -18.56 -14.39 0.70
CA ASP A 461 -19.70 -14.66 1.56
C ASP A 461 -19.27 -15.45 2.79
N GLU A 462 -19.70 -14.99 3.95
CA GLU A 462 -19.27 -15.54 5.24
C GLU A 462 -19.71 -17.00 5.41
N GLU A 463 -20.96 -17.34 5.08
CA GLU A 463 -21.49 -18.68 5.30
C GLU A 463 -20.82 -19.70 4.38
N ASN A 464 -20.65 -19.33 3.10
CA ASN A 464 -19.93 -20.16 2.13
C ASN A 464 -18.47 -20.38 2.52
N LEU A 465 -17.78 -19.34 3.01
CA LEU A 465 -16.41 -19.46 3.47
C LEU A 465 -16.32 -20.41 4.68
N LEU A 466 -17.18 -20.25 5.68
CA LEU A 466 -17.17 -21.10 6.86
C LEU A 466 -17.46 -22.57 6.52
N ASP A 467 -18.40 -22.83 5.62
CA ASP A 467 -18.68 -24.17 5.13
C ASP A 467 -17.49 -24.77 4.37
N PHE A 468 -16.85 -23.98 3.50
CA PHE A 468 -15.65 -24.38 2.78
C PHE A 468 -14.50 -24.75 3.73
N LEU A 469 -14.21 -23.91 4.73
CA LEU A 469 -13.15 -24.15 5.72
C LEU A 469 -13.42 -25.42 6.56
N ARG A 470 -14.69 -25.70 6.90
CA ARG A 470 -15.07 -26.92 7.63
C ARG A 470 -14.99 -28.19 6.79
N ARG A 471 -15.39 -28.13 5.52
CA ARG A 471 -15.42 -29.30 4.64
C ARG A 471 -14.04 -29.67 4.10
N ARG A 472 -13.15 -28.68 3.94
CA ARG A 472 -11.85 -28.86 3.30
C ARG A 472 -10.67 -28.29 4.10
N PRO A 473 -10.55 -28.54 5.42
CA PRO A 473 -9.49 -27.96 6.26
C PRO A 473 -8.10 -28.30 5.74
N ASP A 474 -7.83 -29.58 5.44
CA ASP A 474 -6.54 -30.04 4.91
C ASP A 474 -6.18 -29.42 3.56
N PHE A 475 -7.17 -29.17 2.71
CA PHE A 475 -6.94 -28.51 1.42
C PHE A 475 -6.49 -27.07 1.63
N VAL A 476 -7.17 -26.33 2.52
CA VAL A 476 -6.84 -24.93 2.82
C VAL A 476 -5.46 -24.83 3.46
N ARG A 477 -5.12 -25.73 4.39
CA ARG A 477 -3.77 -25.77 5.00
C ARG A 477 -2.66 -25.96 3.97
N ARG A 478 -2.88 -26.83 2.97
CA ARG A 478 -1.93 -27.02 1.86
C ARG A 478 -1.84 -25.80 0.95
N LEU A 479 -2.98 -25.14 0.70
CA LEU A 479 -3.05 -23.99 -0.20
C LEU A 479 -2.48 -22.71 0.42
N MET A 480 -2.49 -22.57 1.75
CA MET A 480 -1.92 -21.39 2.41
C MET A 480 -0.39 -21.44 2.37
N ARG A 481 0.23 -20.40 1.79
CA ARG A 481 1.69 -20.24 1.83
C ARG A 481 2.12 -19.83 3.24
N PRO A 482 3.02 -20.56 3.91
CA PRO A 482 3.56 -20.12 5.20
C PRO A 482 4.37 -18.81 5.04
N PRO A 483 4.39 -17.95 6.07
CA PRO A 483 5.18 -16.72 6.08
C PRO A 483 6.68 -17.04 6.09
N PHE A 484 7.53 -16.06 5.80
CA PHE A 484 8.95 -16.19 6.15
C PHE A 484 9.12 -16.23 7.66
N GLY A 485 10.02 -17.09 8.15
CA GLY A 485 10.31 -17.20 9.57
C GLY A 485 10.99 -15.95 10.11
N VAL A 486 10.87 -15.71 11.41
CA VAL A 486 11.72 -14.72 12.08
C VAL A 486 13.11 -15.29 12.31
N LEU A 487 14.12 -14.42 12.44
CA LEU A 487 15.53 -14.82 12.60
C LEU A 487 15.75 -15.85 13.73
N ALA A 488 14.96 -15.81 14.80
CA ALA A 488 15.07 -16.74 15.92
C ALA A 488 14.57 -18.17 15.61
N GLN A 489 13.81 -18.36 14.52
CA GLN A 489 13.31 -19.68 14.07
C GLN A 489 14.30 -20.39 13.14
N PHE A 490 15.32 -19.69 12.67
CA PHE A 490 16.26 -20.17 11.67
C PHE A 490 17.36 -21.00 12.31
N GLU A 491 17.64 -22.18 11.75
CA GLU A 491 18.81 -22.96 12.09
C GLU A 491 20.09 -22.20 11.68
N GLU A 492 21.20 -22.41 12.39
CA GLU A 492 22.46 -21.71 12.13
C GLU A 492 23.01 -22.03 10.73
N ASP A 493 22.93 -23.32 10.32
CA ASP A 493 23.36 -23.82 9.01
C ASP A 493 22.21 -24.62 8.36
N PRO A 494 21.34 -23.98 7.56
CA PRO A 494 20.15 -24.62 7.03
C PRO A 494 20.52 -25.68 6.00
N ASN A 495 19.99 -26.89 6.16
CA ASN A 495 20.14 -27.95 5.16
C ASN A 495 19.27 -27.64 3.92
N PRO A 496 19.85 -27.41 2.72
CA PRO A 496 19.07 -27.09 1.51
C PRO A 496 18.10 -28.20 1.09
N ASP A 497 18.39 -29.45 1.46
CA ASP A 497 17.59 -30.63 1.14
C ASP A 497 16.59 -30.98 2.27
N GLN A 498 16.45 -30.13 3.28
CA GLN A 498 15.51 -30.40 4.37
C GLN A 498 14.07 -30.40 3.88
N THR A 499 13.23 -31.21 4.51
CA THR A 499 11.78 -31.20 4.25
C THR A 499 11.21 -29.81 4.51
N PRO A 500 10.25 -29.32 3.71
CA PRO A 500 9.62 -28.03 3.94
C PRO A 500 9.03 -27.94 5.35
N ASP A 501 9.33 -26.85 6.05
CA ASP A 501 8.67 -26.56 7.33
C ASP A 501 7.23 -26.09 7.04
N PRO A 502 6.21 -26.70 7.67
CA PRO A 502 4.83 -26.33 7.42
C PRO A 502 4.45 -24.95 8.01
N ALA A 503 5.19 -24.44 8.98
CA ALA A 503 4.86 -23.22 9.72
C ALA A 503 5.57 -21.97 9.19
N PHE A 504 6.74 -22.10 8.57
CA PHE A 504 7.47 -20.96 8.03
C PHE A 504 8.39 -21.32 6.84
N ARG A 505 8.84 -20.29 6.13
CA ARG A 505 9.81 -20.35 5.03
C ARG A 505 11.15 -19.80 5.45
N ASP A 506 12.24 -20.39 4.98
CA ASP A 506 13.59 -19.87 5.18
C ASP A 506 14.12 -19.24 3.88
N PRO A 507 14.33 -17.92 3.82
CA PRO A 507 14.79 -17.24 2.60
C PRO A 507 16.20 -17.64 2.17
N ARG A 508 16.94 -18.43 2.97
CA ARG A 508 18.25 -19.00 2.60
C ARG A 508 18.12 -20.29 1.79
N ILE A 509 16.92 -20.88 1.75
CA ILE A 509 16.63 -22.11 1.02
C ILE A 509 15.95 -21.75 -0.29
N VAL A 510 16.57 -22.12 -1.41
CA VAL A 510 16.12 -21.79 -2.77
C VAL A 510 14.66 -22.15 -3.00
N ARG A 511 14.21 -23.32 -2.56
CA ARG A 511 12.82 -23.77 -2.65
C ARG A 511 11.83 -22.74 -2.08
N ASP A 512 12.15 -22.14 -0.95
CA ASP A 512 11.25 -21.26 -0.20
C ASP A 512 11.12 -19.86 -0.83
N MET A 513 12.03 -19.54 -1.75
CA MET A 513 12.03 -18.35 -2.60
C MET A 513 11.28 -18.56 -3.92
N MET A 514 10.83 -19.79 -4.24
CA MET A 514 10.17 -20.10 -5.51
C MET A 514 8.64 -19.87 -5.46
N HIS A 515 8.10 -19.35 -6.56
CA HIS A 515 6.67 -19.13 -6.76
C HIS A 515 5.93 -20.45 -6.97
N ASP A 516 4.70 -20.53 -6.48
CA ASP A 516 3.84 -21.70 -6.69
C ASP A 516 2.36 -21.29 -6.60
N ALA A 517 1.47 -22.28 -6.72
CA ALA A 517 0.03 -22.08 -6.68
C ALA A 517 -0.55 -21.84 -5.27
N ARG A 518 0.27 -21.82 -4.21
CA ARG A 518 -0.20 -21.49 -2.86
C ARG A 518 -0.57 -20.02 -2.76
N MET A 519 -1.65 -19.74 -2.04
CA MET A 519 -2.25 -18.42 -1.92
C MET A 519 -1.31 -17.43 -1.21
N PRO A 520 -1.13 -16.22 -1.78
CA PRO A 520 -1.60 -15.78 -3.10
C PRO A 520 -0.80 -16.40 -4.26
N PRO A 521 -1.47 -17.02 -5.25
CA PRO A 521 -0.81 -17.84 -6.26
C PRO A 521 0.10 -16.98 -7.14
N TYR A 522 1.37 -17.38 -7.24
CA TYR A 522 2.42 -16.74 -8.05
C TYR A 522 2.67 -15.24 -7.80
N MET A 523 1.98 -14.62 -6.84
CA MET A 523 2.21 -13.21 -6.52
C MET A 523 3.57 -13.01 -5.88
N ARG A 524 4.19 -11.87 -6.18
CA ARG A 524 5.45 -11.44 -5.57
C ARG A 524 5.23 -10.34 -4.55
N ASP A 525 6.08 -10.31 -3.54
CA ASP A 525 6.23 -9.18 -2.64
C ASP A 525 7.15 -8.10 -3.26
N SER A 526 7.40 -7.03 -2.50
CA SER A 526 8.28 -5.94 -2.94
C SER A 526 9.75 -6.34 -3.08
N ASN A 527 10.15 -7.49 -2.54
CA ASN A 527 11.53 -8.00 -2.55
C ASN A 527 11.73 -9.13 -3.57
N TYR A 528 10.81 -9.27 -4.54
CA TYR A 528 10.84 -10.33 -5.56
C TYR A 528 10.62 -11.75 -5.03
N PHE A 529 10.19 -11.90 -3.78
CA PHE A 529 9.88 -13.20 -3.21
C PHE A 529 8.39 -13.51 -3.30
N PRO A 530 7.99 -14.78 -3.22
CA PRO A 530 6.59 -15.13 -3.23
C PRO A 530 5.86 -14.52 -2.02
N LEU A 531 4.79 -13.80 -2.30
CA LEU A 531 3.95 -13.16 -1.29
C LEU A 531 3.24 -14.22 -0.44
N SER A 532 3.05 -13.91 0.83
CA SER A 532 2.28 -14.70 1.81
C SER A 532 1.50 -13.76 2.73
N LEU A 533 0.59 -14.31 3.53
CA LEU A 533 0.04 -13.60 4.69
C LEU A 533 1.16 -13.20 5.66
N SER A 534 0.88 -12.22 6.53
CA SER A 534 1.74 -11.94 7.68
C SER A 534 1.79 -13.15 8.62
N ARG A 535 2.79 -13.22 9.49
CA ARG A 535 2.91 -14.34 10.43
C ARG A 535 1.71 -14.42 11.37
N ARG A 536 1.24 -13.28 11.88
CA ARG A 536 0.05 -13.17 12.71
C ARG A 536 -1.21 -13.64 11.98
N GLN A 537 -1.43 -13.19 10.74
CA GLN A 537 -2.60 -13.59 9.93
C GLN A 537 -2.57 -15.07 9.57
N TYR A 538 -1.40 -15.60 9.17
CA TYR A 538 -1.24 -17.03 8.89
C TYR A 538 -1.59 -17.87 10.12
N HIS A 539 -1.05 -17.51 11.29
CA HIS A 539 -1.35 -18.21 12.54
C HIS A 539 -2.84 -18.12 12.91
N LEU A 540 -3.46 -16.93 12.73
CA LEU A 540 -4.89 -16.75 12.93
C LEU A 540 -5.70 -17.71 12.04
N VAL A 541 -5.43 -17.77 10.74
CA VAL A 541 -6.14 -18.66 9.81
C VAL A 541 -5.96 -20.13 10.20
N MET A 542 -4.72 -20.55 10.51
CA MET A 542 -4.45 -21.93 10.93
C MET A 542 -5.20 -22.30 12.21
N SER A 543 -5.15 -21.42 13.22
CA SER A 543 -5.83 -21.62 14.50
C SER A 543 -7.35 -21.55 14.36
N PHE A 544 -7.88 -20.76 13.41
CA PHE A 544 -9.31 -20.71 13.12
C PHE A 544 -9.81 -22.02 12.51
N ILE A 545 -9.06 -22.61 11.58
CA ILE A 545 -9.38 -23.93 11.03
C ILE A 545 -9.34 -24.99 12.14
N ASP A 546 -8.32 -24.98 13.01
CA ASP A 546 -8.23 -25.91 14.16
C ASP A 546 -9.47 -25.79 15.07
N TYR A 547 -9.90 -24.55 15.33
CA TYR A 547 -11.09 -24.28 16.13
C TYR A 547 -12.37 -24.83 15.49
N LEU A 548 -12.54 -24.64 14.17
CA LEU A 548 -13.70 -25.16 13.44
C LEU A 548 -13.74 -26.70 13.41
N GLU A 549 -12.59 -27.36 13.32
CA GLU A 549 -12.49 -28.83 13.39
C GLU A 549 -12.84 -29.35 14.78
N ALA A 550 -12.40 -28.65 15.84
CA ALA A 550 -12.72 -29.00 17.22
C ALA A 550 -14.18 -28.72 17.61
N HIS A 551 -14.87 -27.83 16.89
CA HIS A 551 -16.24 -27.39 17.18
C HIS A 551 -17.15 -27.54 15.95
N PRO A 552 -17.48 -28.80 15.56
CA PRO A 552 -18.40 -29.04 14.46
C PRO A 552 -19.79 -28.46 14.77
N PRO A 553 -20.56 -28.05 13.75
CA PRO A 553 -21.91 -27.54 13.94
C PRO A 553 -22.80 -28.57 14.66
N ALA A 554 -23.77 -28.08 15.43
CA ALA A 554 -24.70 -28.95 16.15
C ALA A 554 -25.49 -29.83 15.16
N PRO A 555 -25.71 -31.13 15.48
CA PRO A 555 -26.47 -32.01 14.61
C PRO A 555 -27.89 -31.46 14.41
N GLY A 556 -28.24 -31.13 13.17
CA GLY A 556 -29.54 -30.54 12.78
C GLY A 556 -29.52 -29.07 12.35
N THR A 557 -28.36 -28.39 12.38
CA THR A 557 -28.14 -27.10 11.69
C THR A 557 -27.43 -27.27 10.35
N GLU A 558 -27.36 -28.50 9.82
CA GLU A 558 -26.92 -28.71 8.45
C GLU A 558 -27.89 -27.99 7.51
N PRO A 559 -27.39 -27.28 6.47
CA PRO A 559 -28.26 -26.84 5.39
C PRO A 559 -29.01 -28.06 4.88
N VAL A 560 -30.33 -27.95 4.75
CA VAL A 560 -31.18 -29.02 4.23
C VAL A 560 -30.72 -29.36 2.81
N GLY A 561 -29.86 -30.35 2.68
CA GLY A 561 -29.27 -30.80 1.42
C GLY A 561 -28.51 -32.10 1.64
N GLU A 562 -29.21 -33.21 1.44
CA GLU A 562 -28.69 -34.58 1.53
C GLU A 562 -27.37 -34.80 0.77
N PRO A 563 -26.59 -35.82 1.20
CA PRO A 563 -25.22 -36.04 0.74
C PRO A 563 -25.20 -36.32 -0.76
N ARG A 564 -24.37 -35.57 -1.48
CA ARG A 564 -23.85 -36.03 -2.77
C ARG A 564 -22.34 -35.91 -2.69
N ASP A 565 -21.68 -37.06 -2.73
CA ASP A 565 -20.26 -37.19 -3.03
C ASP A 565 -19.95 -36.32 -4.26
N VAL A 566 -18.97 -35.42 -4.13
CA VAL A 566 -18.48 -34.55 -5.21
C VAL A 566 -17.07 -34.98 -5.58
#